data_AF-A0A453JAP6-F1
#
_entry.id   AF-A0A453JAP6-F1
#
_cell.length_a   1.000
_cell.length_b   1.000
_cell.length_c   1.000
_cell.angle_alpha   90.00
_cell.angle_beta   90.00
_cell.angle_gamma   90.00
#
_symmetry.space_group_name_H-M   'P 1'
#
loop_
_entity.id
_entity.type
_entity.pdbx_description
1 polymer ?
#
loop_
_entity_poly.entity_id
_entity_poly.type
_entity_poly.pdbx_seq_one_letter_code
_entity_poly.pdbx_strand_id
1 'polypeptide(L)'
;MGLGKTLQAISLLSYLKIKSIAPGPFLVLCPLSVTDGWLSEFGKFCPTLKVIQYVGDKPHRRQIRRTIHEDVQNSSHSNELPFDVMLTSYDIALMDQDFLSQIPWLYVVIDEAQRLKNPSSVLY
;
A
#
# COMPACT_ATOMS: atom_id res chain seq x y z
N MET A 1 19.28 -6.58 -0.72
CA MET A 1 20.09 -7.18 0.37
C MET A 1 19.20 -8.02 1.28
N GLY A 2 19.38 -9.34 1.28
CA GLY A 2 18.48 -10.37 1.85
C GLY A 2 18.47 -10.52 3.38
N LEU A 3 18.60 -9.42 4.12
CA LEU A 3 18.55 -9.41 5.59
C LEU A 3 17.12 -9.51 6.16
N GLY A 4 16.12 -9.78 5.33
CA GLY A 4 14.74 -9.92 5.76
C GLY A 4 14.02 -8.59 6.06
N LYS A 5 14.46 -7.47 5.49
CA LYS A 5 13.80 -6.15 5.70
C LYS A 5 12.31 -6.16 5.33
N THR A 6 11.97 -6.81 4.23
CA THR A 6 10.58 -6.99 3.78
C THR A 6 9.76 -7.72 4.85
N LEU A 7 10.27 -8.86 5.33
CA LEU A 7 9.63 -9.61 6.41
C LEU A 7 9.49 -8.78 7.70
N GLN A 8 10.52 -8.01 8.08
CA GLN A 8 10.46 -7.12 9.24
C GLN A 8 9.36 -6.05 9.08
N ALA A 9 9.25 -5.44 7.90
CA ALA A 9 8.20 -4.46 7.61
C ALA A 9 6.80 -5.09 7.64
N ILE A 10 6.61 -6.27 7.02
CA ILE A 10 5.34 -7.01 7.06
C ILE A 10 4.97 -7.37 8.51
N SER A 11 5.93 -7.83 9.30
CA SER A 11 5.72 -8.17 10.72
C SER A 11 5.27 -6.95 11.53
N LEU A 12 5.87 -5.78 11.26
CA LEU A 12 5.46 -4.52 11.89
C LEU A 12 4.02 -4.14 11.53
N LEU A 13 3.65 -4.15 10.25
CA LEU A 13 2.28 -3.83 9.82
C LEU A 13 1.25 -4.79 10.43
N SER A 14 1.59 -6.09 10.46
CA SER A 14 0.76 -7.11 11.10
C SER A 14 0.58 -6.84 12.60
N TYR A 15 1.66 -6.51 13.30
CA TYR A 15 1.63 -6.17 14.72
C TYR A 15 0.76 -4.94 15.01
N LEU A 16 0.92 -3.86 14.22
CA LEU A 16 0.13 -2.63 14.36
C LEU A 16 -1.37 -2.90 14.24
N LYS A 17 -1.77 -3.75 13.29
CA LYS A 17 -3.16 -4.14 13.09
C LYS A 17 -3.69 -5.03 14.22
N ILE A 18 -2.98 -6.12 14.55
CA ILE A 18 -3.43 -7.12 15.53
C ILE A 18 -3.55 -6.53 16.94
N LYS A 19 -2.67 -5.58 17.29
CA LYS A 19 -2.73 -4.88 18.58
C LYS A 19 -3.67 -3.67 18.57
N SER A 20 -4.39 -3.43 17.48
CA SER A 20 -5.30 -2.28 17.31
C SER A 20 -4.64 -0.93 17.61
N ILE A 21 -3.33 -0.83 17.37
CA ILE A 21 -2.58 0.42 17.53
C ILE A 21 -2.88 1.33 16.33
N ALA A 22 -2.84 0.75 15.13
CA ALA A 22 -3.27 1.37 13.88
C ALA A 22 -3.95 0.29 13.02
N PRO A 23 -5.29 0.29 12.87
CA PRO A 23 -5.99 -0.78 12.16
C PRO A 23 -5.81 -0.74 10.62
N GLY A 24 -5.21 0.32 10.10
CA GLY A 24 -5.07 0.60 8.66
C GLY A 24 -5.87 1.85 8.24
N PRO A 25 -5.69 2.33 7.00
CA PRO A 25 -4.94 1.70 5.91
C PRO A 25 -3.43 2.00 5.95
N PHE A 26 -2.63 1.09 5.39
CA PHE A 26 -1.18 1.20 5.24
C PHE A 26 -0.78 1.33 3.76
N LEU A 27 0.26 2.12 3.49
CA LEU A 27 0.82 2.30 2.15
C LEU A 27 2.23 1.70 2.08
N VAL A 28 2.50 0.92 1.03
CA VAL A 28 3.86 0.45 0.70
C VAL A 28 4.25 1.04 -0.65
N LEU A 29 5.28 1.88 -0.66
CA LEU A 29 5.89 2.45 -1.85
C LEU A 29 7.19 1.70 -2.15
N CYS A 30 7.31 1.12 -3.34
CA CYS A 30 8.50 0.38 -3.76
C CYS A 30 8.76 0.53 -5.26
N PRO A 31 9.94 0.13 -5.78
CA PRO A 31 10.15 0.01 -7.22
C PRO A 31 9.13 -0.95 -7.86
N LEU A 32 8.65 -0.63 -9.07
CA LEU A 32 7.70 -1.50 -9.79
C LEU A 32 8.22 -2.94 -9.96
N SER A 33 9.53 -3.11 -10.13
CA SER A 33 10.16 -4.43 -10.30
C SER A 33 10.09 -5.35 -9.07
N VAL A 34 9.75 -4.82 -7.89
CA VAL A 34 9.69 -5.61 -6.65
C VAL A 34 8.28 -5.75 -6.09
N THR A 35 7.25 -5.20 -6.75
CA THR A 35 5.87 -5.26 -6.26
C THR A 35 5.36 -6.70 -6.17
N ASP A 36 5.69 -7.56 -7.13
CA ASP A 36 5.28 -8.97 -7.10
C ASP A 36 6.01 -9.75 -5.99
N GLY A 37 7.26 -9.37 -5.71
CA GLY A 37 8.02 -9.91 -4.58
C GLY A 37 7.36 -9.57 -3.25
N TRP A 38 7.00 -8.29 -3.05
CA TRP A 38 6.25 -7.85 -1.87
C TRP A 38 4.92 -8.60 -1.73
N LEU A 39 4.15 -8.76 -2.81
CA LEU A 39 2.88 -9.47 -2.80
C LEU A 39 3.05 -10.95 -2.40
N SER A 40 4.08 -11.62 -2.94
CA SER A 40 4.44 -13.00 -2.57
C SER A 40 4.80 -13.13 -1.09
N GLU A 41 5.59 -12.19 -0.57
CA GLU A 41 6.02 -12.17 0.83
C GLU A 41 4.83 -11.92 1.78
N PHE A 42 3.90 -11.02 1.44
CA PHE A 42 2.65 -10.85 2.19
C PHE A 42 1.82 -12.14 2.20
N GLY A 43 1.63 -12.78 1.05
CA GLY A 43 0.89 -14.04 0.97
C GLY A 43 1.54 -15.17 1.78
N LYS A 44 2.88 -15.20 1.84
CA LYS A 44 3.63 -16.21 2.60
C LYS A 44 3.63 -15.95 4.11
N PHE A 45 3.88 -14.72 4.53
CA PHE A 45 4.17 -14.39 5.93
C PHE A 45 3.00 -13.76 6.68
N CYS A 46 2.03 -13.16 5.99
CA CYS A 46 0.86 -12.56 6.60
C CYS A 46 -0.38 -12.61 5.68
N PRO A 47 -0.90 -13.81 5.35
CA PRO A 47 -2.05 -13.96 4.44
C PRO A 47 -3.36 -13.38 5.01
N THR A 48 -3.40 -13.03 6.29
CA THR A 48 -4.56 -12.42 6.95
C THR A 48 -4.67 -10.93 6.68
N LEU A 49 -3.59 -10.26 6.25
CA LEU A 49 -3.65 -8.87 5.78
C LEU A 49 -4.21 -8.83 4.37
N LYS A 50 -5.26 -8.01 4.17
CA LYS A 50 -5.84 -7.75 2.86
C LYS A 50 -4.92 -6.78 2.10
N VAL A 51 -4.15 -7.30 1.16
CA VAL A 51 -3.22 -6.50 0.35
C VAL A 51 -3.78 -6.30 -1.05
N ILE A 52 -3.80 -5.05 -1.52
CA ILE A 52 -4.11 -4.72 -2.91
C ILE A 52 -2.85 -4.21 -3.63
N GLN A 53 -2.62 -4.71 -4.83
CA GLN A 53 -1.54 -4.24 -5.69
C GLN A 53 -2.11 -3.18 -6.63
N TYR A 54 -1.78 -1.91 -6.37
CA TYR A 54 -2.23 -0.76 -7.15
C TYR A 54 -1.16 -0.40 -8.19
N VAL A 55 -1.09 -1.20 -9.26
CA VAL A 55 -0.15 -1.04 -10.37
C VAL A 55 -0.87 -1.16 -11.72
N GLY A 56 -0.12 -1.23 -12.83
CA GLY A 56 -0.70 -1.46 -14.16
C GLY A 56 -1.14 -0.18 -14.88
N ASP A 57 -1.88 -0.34 -15.97
CA ASP A 57 -2.29 0.75 -16.84
C ASP A 57 -3.45 1.58 -16.26
N LYS A 58 -3.75 2.72 -16.88
CA LYS A 58 -4.77 3.65 -16.41
C LYS A 58 -6.18 3.02 -16.36
N PRO A 59 -6.63 2.23 -17.35
CA PRO A 59 -7.88 1.48 -17.28
C PRO A 59 -7.94 0.52 -16.08
N HIS A 60 -6.89 -0.28 -15.84
CA HIS A 60 -6.86 -1.23 -14.73
C HIS A 60 -6.94 -0.51 -13.38
N ARG A 61 -6.17 0.57 -13.20
CA ARG A 61 -6.21 1.37 -11.97
C ARG A 61 -7.57 2.03 -11.76
N ARG A 62 -8.25 2.48 -12.81
CA ARG A 62 -9.63 2.98 -12.72
C ARG A 62 -10.61 1.91 -12.24
N GLN A 63 -10.43 0.66 -12.68
CA GLN A 63 -11.26 -0.45 -12.21
C GLN A 63 -11.04 -0.70 -10.71
N ILE A 64 -9.79 -0.73 -10.25
CA ILE A 64 -9.48 -0.88 -8.82
C ILE A 64 -10.16 0.22 -7.99
N ARG A 65 -10.07 1.49 -8.44
CA ARG A 65 -10.74 2.62 -7.76
C ARG A 65 -12.25 2.45 -7.67
N ARG A 66 -12.89 1.96 -8.74
CA ARG A 66 -14.34 1.69 -8.75
C ARG A 66 -14.72 0.62 -7.75
N THR A 67 -13.99 -0.49 -7.72
CA THR A 67 -14.21 -1.58 -6.75
C THR A 67 -14.07 -1.07 -5.32
N ILE A 68 -13.02 -0.29 -5.02
CA ILE A 68 -12.83 0.31 -3.68
C ILE A 68 -14.04 1.18 -3.31
N HIS A 69 -14.51 2.02 -4.23
CA HIS A 69 -15.64 2.91 -4.00
C HIS A 69 -16.96 2.15 -3.79
N GLU A 70 -17.23 1.13 -4.60
CA GLU A 70 -18.40 0.25 -4.47
C GLU A 70 -18.42 -0.49 -3.13
N ASP A 71 -17.27 -1.03 -2.70
CA ASP A 71 -17.15 -1.72 -1.42
C ASP A 71 -17.42 -0.80 -0.23
N VAL A 72 -16.90 0.44 -0.28
CA VAL A 72 -17.15 1.45 0.75
C VAL A 72 -18.63 1.85 0.78
N GLN A 73 -19.29 1.99 -0.37
CA GLN A 73 -20.72 2.33 -0.43
C GLN A 73 -21.63 1.20 0.07
N ASN A 74 -21.27 -0.06 -0.19
CA ASN A 74 -22.04 -1.22 0.23
C ASN A 74 -21.86 -1.57 1.71
N SER A 75 -20.82 -1.02 2.37
CA SER A 75 -20.52 -1.28 3.76
C SER A 75 -21.44 -0.46 4.69
N SER A 76 -22.55 -1.06 5.11
CA SER A 76 -23.62 -0.40 5.89
C SER A 76 -23.21 0.17 7.26
N HIS A 77 -22.05 -0.18 7.80
CA HIS A 77 -21.72 0.06 9.21
C HIS A 77 -20.31 0.56 9.54
N SER A 78 -19.44 0.84 8.57
CA SER A 78 -18.17 1.51 8.89
C SER A 78 -17.55 2.12 7.64
N ASN A 79 -16.88 3.27 7.82
CA ASN A 79 -15.99 3.92 6.84
C ASN A 79 -14.71 3.07 6.60
N GLU A 80 -14.82 1.74 6.66
CA GLU A 80 -13.72 0.81 6.52
C GLU A 80 -13.38 0.61 5.04
N LEU A 81 -12.10 0.65 4.74
CA LEU A 81 -11.60 0.35 3.40
C LEU A 81 -11.58 -1.18 3.19
N PRO A 82 -11.77 -1.65 1.96
CA PRO A 82 -11.80 -3.10 1.66
C PRO A 82 -10.42 -3.77 1.77
N PHE A 83 -9.37 -3.01 2.07
CA PHE A 83 -7.99 -3.47 2.16
C PHE A 83 -7.29 -2.89 3.38
N ASP A 84 -6.23 -3.57 3.82
CA ASP A 84 -5.36 -3.14 4.91
C ASP A 84 -4.11 -2.45 4.37
N VAL A 85 -3.56 -2.98 3.27
CA VAL A 85 -2.32 -2.49 2.66
C VAL A 85 -2.55 -2.22 1.18
N MET A 86 -2.16 -1.03 0.73
CA MET A 86 -1.99 -0.75 -0.69
C MET A 86 -0.51 -0.76 -1.05
N LEU A 87 -0.15 -1.57 -2.04
CA LEU A 87 1.19 -1.64 -2.60
C LEU A 87 1.23 -0.94 -3.95
N THR A 88 2.07 0.07 -4.12
CA THR A 88 2.20 0.78 -5.39
C THR A 88 3.64 1.22 -5.66
N SER A 89 3.88 1.72 -6.87
CA SER A 89 5.17 2.27 -7.26
C SER A 89 5.23 3.78 -7.08
N TYR A 90 6.44 4.31 -6.96
CA TYR A 90 6.68 5.75 -6.90
C TYR A 90 6.07 6.52 -8.08
N ASP A 91 6.24 6.01 -9.30
CA ASP A 91 5.75 6.69 -10.50
C ASP A 91 4.21 6.73 -10.53
N ILE A 92 3.57 5.65 -10.10
CA ILE A 92 2.10 5.58 -10.00
C ILE A 92 1.59 6.47 -8.87
N ALA A 93 2.30 6.51 -7.74
CA ALA A 93 1.95 7.38 -6.62
C ALA A 93 1.95 8.86 -7.02
N LEU A 94 2.93 9.27 -7.83
CA LEU A 94 2.97 10.61 -8.40
C LEU A 94 1.85 10.86 -9.42
N MET A 95 1.63 9.92 -10.34
CA MET A 95 0.58 10.07 -11.37
C MET A 95 -0.83 10.13 -10.79
N ASP A 96 -1.06 9.43 -9.67
CA ASP A 96 -2.37 9.26 -9.06
C ASP A 96 -2.45 9.89 -7.66
N GLN A 97 -1.62 10.89 -7.38
CA GLN A 97 -1.54 11.55 -6.06
C GLN A 97 -2.90 12.02 -5.56
N ASP A 98 -3.73 12.58 -6.46
CA ASP A 98 -5.04 13.13 -6.12
C ASP A 98 -6.00 12.07 -5.57
N PHE A 99 -5.84 10.81 -6.00
CA PHE A 99 -6.61 9.69 -5.48
C PHE A 99 -6.00 9.19 -4.17
N LEU A 100 -4.68 8.99 -4.13
CA LEU A 100 -4.01 8.47 -2.94
C LEU A 100 -4.11 9.42 -1.75
N SER A 101 -4.16 10.74 -1.98
CA SER A 101 -4.32 11.75 -0.92
C SER A 101 -5.71 11.76 -0.27
N GLN A 102 -6.71 11.12 -0.89
CA GLN A 102 -8.05 10.98 -0.33
C GLN A 102 -8.12 9.88 0.74
N ILE A 103 -7.11 9.01 0.79
CA ILE A 103 -7.04 7.89 1.72
C ILE A 103 -6.27 8.33 2.97
N PRO A 104 -6.84 8.21 4.19
CA PRO A 104 -6.18 8.62 5.43
C PRO A 104 -5.16 7.57 5.88
N TRP A 105 -4.01 7.51 5.21
CA TRP A 105 -2.94 6.55 5.53
C TRP A 105 -2.44 6.70 6.97
N LEU A 106 -2.45 5.59 7.72
CA LEU A 106 -1.95 5.57 9.11
C LEU A 106 -0.47 5.22 9.21
N TYR A 107 0.06 4.51 8.21
CA TYR A 107 1.46 4.12 8.18
C TYR A 107 1.94 4.00 6.73
N VAL A 108 3.19 4.40 6.49
CA VAL A 108 3.83 4.30 5.17
C VAL A 108 5.15 3.56 5.30
N VAL A 109 5.36 2.57 4.44
CA VAL A 109 6.63 1.88 4.25
C VAL A 109 7.20 2.32 2.90
N ILE A 110 8.45 2.78 2.90
CA ILE A 110 9.14 3.27 1.72
C ILE A 110 10.36 2.38 1.47
N ASP A 111 10.30 1.57 0.41
CA ASP A 111 11.37 0.65 0.02
C ASP A 111 12.29 1.29 -1.02
N GLU A 112 13.60 1.07 -0.88
CA GLU A 112 14.63 1.79 -1.65
C GLU A 112 14.51 3.33 -1.52
N ALA A 113 14.28 3.80 -0.28
CA ALA A 113 14.03 5.19 0.08
C ALA A 113 15.14 6.19 -0.32
N GLN A 114 16.31 5.72 -0.76
CA GLN A 114 17.33 6.59 -1.35
C GLN A 114 16.83 7.39 -2.56
N ARG A 115 15.71 6.99 -3.19
CA ARG A 115 15.06 7.80 -4.24
C ARG A 115 14.53 9.15 -3.73
N LEU A 116 14.32 9.30 -2.42
CA LEU A 116 13.86 10.52 -1.75
C LEU A 116 14.99 11.45 -1.28
N LYS A 117 16.25 11.16 -1.64
CA LYS A 117 17.41 11.93 -1.13
C LYS A 117 17.45 13.39 -1.56
N ASN A 118 16.76 13.76 -2.64
CA ASN A 118 16.76 15.14 -3.13
C ASN A 118 15.45 15.82 -2.71
N PRO A 119 15.49 16.80 -1.77
CA PRO A 119 14.30 17.55 -1.36
C PRO A 119 13.65 18.37 -2.47
N SER A 120 14.38 18.60 -3.58
CA SER A 120 13.87 19.27 -4.78
C SER A 120 13.30 18.30 -5.81
N SER A 121 13.28 17.00 -5.52
CA SER A 121 12.66 16.00 -6.37
C SER A 121 11.14 16.13 -6.32
N VAL A 122 10.46 15.87 -7.44
CA VAL A 122 8.99 15.77 -7.52
C VAL A 122 8.42 14.73 -6.54
N LEU A 123 9.27 13.80 -6.09
CA LEU A 123 8.92 12.73 -5.16
C LEU A 123 8.96 13.13 -3.67
N TYR A 124 9.64 14.23 -3.31
CA TYR A 124 9.72 14.71 -1.92
C TYR A 124 8.47 15.52 -1.57
#